data_AF-A0A5T1CFN1-F1
#
_entry.id   AF-A0A5T1CFN1-F1
#
_cell.length_a   1.000
_cell.length_b   1.000
_cell.length_c   1.000
_cell.angle_alpha   90.00
_cell.angle_beta   90.00
_cell.angle_gamma   90.00
#
_symmetry.space_group_name_H-M   'P 1'
#
loop_
_entity.id
_entity.type
_entity.pdbx_description
1 polymer ?
#
loop_
_entity_poly.entity_id
_entity_poly.type
_entity_poly.pdbx_seq_one_letter_code
_entity_poly.pdbx_strand_id
1 'polypeptide(L)'
;MRKISLAVIAFSLINVSASAIDLSEFTGDTKLSCEAVLCLASPYKPSECAPALARYFGFSARYWSDVVRMRTNFLNLCPLGANNTIKSDDKDLEAWRNSLVNLTGTCYIPDLNKKYQRTVLWIETIQKCSHGEGCTTESIKHYGYRIDPTLDNNCKILSSSKYSDYNLKYICPTKFYPEEDWNNGYEKKEVNQSEFNSLKEEDRFTADKLTEVSYSEYKNLPNNKRKISTSGFKTTYYRIDLGYYKKEWINKNCWINQGKQ
;
A
#
# COMPACT_ATOMS: atom_id res chain seq x y z
N MET A 1 3.97 -51.33 34.60
CA MET A 1 4.98 -50.39 35.12
C MET A 1 5.82 -49.85 33.97
N ARG A 2 5.55 -48.62 33.51
CA ARG A 2 6.45 -47.84 32.64
C ARG A 2 6.31 -46.39 33.09
N LYS A 3 7.39 -45.86 33.66
CA LYS A 3 7.47 -44.53 34.27
C LYS A 3 7.54 -43.48 33.14
N ILE A 4 6.62 -42.52 33.14
CA ILE A 4 6.69 -41.34 32.27
C ILE A 4 7.37 -40.24 33.10
N SER A 5 8.61 -39.91 32.75
CA SER A 5 9.34 -38.79 33.33
C SER A 5 8.85 -37.48 32.70
N LEU A 6 8.24 -36.59 33.48
CA LEU A 6 8.02 -35.21 33.08
C LEU A 6 9.36 -34.45 33.11
N ALA A 7 9.83 -33.99 31.96
CA ALA A 7 10.88 -33.00 31.86
C ALA A 7 10.24 -31.60 31.96
N VAL A 8 10.48 -30.91 33.07
CA VAL A 8 10.09 -29.51 33.26
C VAL A 8 11.14 -28.63 32.57
N ILE A 9 10.78 -28.02 31.45
CA ILE A 9 11.59 -27.00 30.79
C ILE A 9 11.32 -25.69 31.54
N ALA A 10 12.29 -25.27 32.35
CA ALA A 10 12.28 -23.97 33.01
C ALA A 10 12.46 -22.87 31.95
N PHE A 11 11.38 -22.15 31.64
CA PHE A 11 11.43 -20.91 30.87
C PHE A 11 11.92 -19.80 31.81
N SER A 12 13.19 -19.42 31.66
CA SER A 12 13.75 -18.25 32.32
C SER A 12 13.09 -16.98 31.75
N LEU A 13 12.19 -16.38 32.52
CA LEU A 13 11.62 -15.06 32.26
C LEU A 13 12.69 -14.00 32.53
N ILE A 14 13.27 -13.45 31.48
CA ILE A 14 14.09 -12.24 31.57
C ILE A 14 13.11 -11.07 31.71
N ASN A 15 12.91 -10.61 32.94
CA ASN A 15 12.16 -9.38 33.23
C ASN A 15 12.96 -8.18 32.70
N VAL A 16 12.65 -7.73 31.49
CA VAL A 16 13.02 -6.38 31.04
C VAL A 16 12.13 -5.40 31.79
N SER A 17 12.69 -4.77 32.83
CA SER A 17 12.02 -3.66 33.52
C SER A 17 12.13 -2.43 32.63
N ALA A 18 11.14 -2.24 31.75
CA ALA A 18 10.91 -0.93 31.15
C ALA A 18 10.41 0.00 32.27
N SER A 19 11.21 0.99 32.66
CA SER A 19 10.75 2.06 33.52
C SER A 19 9.66 2.84 32.76
N ALA A 20 8.40 2.51 33.04
CA ALA A 20 7.27 3.28 32.55
C ALA A 20 7.34 4.68 33.17
N ILE A 21 7.42 5.72 32.33
CA ILE A 21 7.30 7.10 32.77
C ILE A 21 5.88 7.26 33.31
N ASP A 22 5.72 7.64 34.58
CA ASP A 22 4.41 7.98 35.12
C ASP A 22 4.03 9.38 34.64
N LEU A 23 3.19 9.46 33.61
CA LEU A 23 2.71 10.72 33.07
C LEU A 23 1.77 11.48 34.04
N SER A 24 1.34 10.86 35.15
CA SER A 24 0.46 11.51 36.13
C SER A 24 1.17 12.61 36.94
N GLU A 25 2.50 12.58 37.02
CA GLU A 25 3.29 13.63 37.67
C GLU A 25 3.47 14.88 36.78
N PHE A 26 3.32 14.74 35.46
CA PHE A 26 3.45 15.86 34.53
C PHE A 26 2.14 16.63 34.35
N THR A 27 2.23 17.95 34.25
CA THR A 27 1.08 18.83 34.01
C THR A 27 1.34 19.76 32.82
N GLY A 28 0.26 20.30 32.23
CA GLY A 28 0.34 21.27 31.13
C GLY A 28 1.07 20.75 29.88
N ASP A 29 1.85 21.62 29.24
CA ASP A 29 2.56 21.33 27.98
C ASP A 29 3.61 20.22 28.11
N THR A 30 4.18 20.01 29.30
CA THR A 30 5.14 18.92 29.55
C THR A 30 4.46 17.55 29.39
N LYS A 31 3.26 17.39 29.95
CA LYS A 31 2.46 16.17 29.78
C LYS A 31 2.10 15.96 28.32
N LEU A 32 1.56 16.98 27.65
CA LEU A 32 1.18 16.90 26.24
C LEU A 32 2.37 16.58 25.32
N SER A 33 3.57 17.04 25.67
CA SER A 33 4.79 16.74 24.92
C SER A 33 5.13 15.25 24.97
N CYS A 34 5.14 14.64 26.16
CA CYS A 34 5.39 13.21 26.28
C CYS A 34 4.29 12.36 25.64
N GLU A 35 3.03 12.76 25.82
CA GLU A 35 1.90 12.12 25.14
C GLU A 35 2.05 12.22 23.63
N ALA A 36 2.49 13.36 23.08
CA ALA A 36 2.68 13.50 21.65
C ALA A 36 3.75 12.54 21.11
N VAL A 37 4.87 12.37 21.81
CA VAL A 37 5.93 11.41 21.42
C VAL A 37 5.37 9.99 21.40
N LEU A 38 4.68 9.56 22.45
CA LEU A 38 4.06 8.22 22.53
C LEU A 38 2.97 8.03 21.47
N CYS A 39 2.10 9.01 21.31
CA CYS A 39 1.04 8.99 20.31
C CYS A 39 1.59 9.01 18.89
N LEU A 40 2.72 9.65 18.62
CA LEU A 40 3.38 9.60 17.31
C LEU A 40 4.07 8.26 17.07
N ALA A 41 4.52 7.57 18.12
CA ALA A 41 5.14 6.25 18.03
C ALA A 41 4.15 5.16 17.58
N SER A 42 2.85 5.34 17.79
CA SER A 42 1.84 4.32 17.45
C SER A 42 1.08 4.62 16.16
N PRO A 43 0.75 3.62 15.32
CA PRO A 43 -0.20 3.79 14.22
C PRO A 43 -1.66 3.91 14.70
N TYR A 44 -1.96 3.44 15.91
CA TYR A 44 -3.28 3.55 16.52
C TYR A 44 -3.36 4.80 17.40
N LYS A 45 -4.29 5.71 17.11
CA LYS A 45 -4.48 6.97 17.84
C LYS A 45 -5.79 6.92 18.63
N PRO A 46 -5.77 6.53 19.92
CA PRO A 46 -6.95 6.62 20.77
C PRO A 46 -7.34 8.09 21.01
N SER A 47 -8.55 8.32 21.51
CA SER A 47 -9.09 9.68 21.73
C SER A 47 -8.23 10.55 22.65
N GLU A 48 -7.52 9.91 23.57
CA GLU A 48 -6.61 10.46 24.56
C GLU A 48 -5.39 11.13 23.90
N CYS A 49 -5.04 10.71 22.68
CA CYS A 49 -3.99 11.36 21.90
C CYS A 49 -4.41 12.70 21.29
N ALA A 50 -5.71 13.00 21.21
CA ALA A 50 -6.20 14.17 20.47
C ALA A 50 -5.63 15.50 21.00
N PRO A 51 -5.60 15.78 22.32
CA PRO A 51 -5.04 17.04 22.83
C PRO A 51 -3.55 17.19 22.53
N ALA A 52 -2.77 16.13 22.73
CA ALA A 52 -1.34 16.12 22.50
C ALA A 52 -0.97 16.31 21.02
N LEU A 53 -1.67 15.59 20.13
CA LEU A 53 -1.48 15.72 18.69
C LEU A 53 -1.98 17.07 18.17
N ALA A 54 -3.09 17.60 18.69
CA ALA A 54 -3.58 18.92 18.34
C ALA A 54 -2.57 20.01 18.72
N ARG A 55 -1.95 19.91 19.90
CA ARG A 55 -0.88 20.82 20.32
C ARG A 55 0.33 20.73 19.39
N TYR A 56 0.78 19.51 19.09
CA TYR A 56 1.95 19.25 18.24
C TYR A 56 1.77 19.70 16.77
N PHE A 57 0.62 19.41 16.16
CA PHE A 57 0.32 19.81 14.77
C PHE A 57 -0.22 21.24 14.65
N GLY A 58 -0.66 21.86 15.76
CA GLY A 58 -1.21 23.22 15.78
C GLY A 58 -0.17 24.34 15.70
N PHE A 59 1.13 24.04 15.80
CA PHE A 59 2.16 25.05 15.59
C PHE A 59 2.17 25.55 14.14
N SER A 60 1.97 26.84 13.96
CA SER A 60 1.98 27.51 12.67
C SER A 60 2.84 28.78 12.73
N ALA A 61 3.66 29.00 11.72
CA ALA A 61 4.45 30.21 11.55
C ALA A 61 4.62 30.51 10.05
N ARG A 62 5.09 31.72 9.73
CA ARG A 62 5.33 32.12 8.33
C ARG A 62 6.38 31.25 7.64
N TYR A 63 7.41 30.83 8.38
CA TYR A 63 8.52 30.02 7.86
C TYR A 63 8.52 28.64 8.51
N TRP A 64 8.78 27.60 7.70
CA TRP A 64 8.85 26.22 8.19
C TRP A 64 9.94 26.02 9.26
N SER A 65 11.07 26.72 9.14
CA SER A 65 12.14 26.69 10.15
C SER A 65 11.67 27.16 11.52
N ASP A 66 10.73 28.11 11.58
CA ASP A 66 10.13 28.55 12.85
C ASP A 66 9.19 27.49 13.44
N VAL A 67 8.41 26.80 12.60
CA VAL A 67 7.56 25.65 13.02
C VAL A 67 8.44 24.53 13.57
N VAL A 68 9.54 24.20 12.87
CA VAL A 68 10.52 23.22 13.34
C VAL A 68 11.08 23.62 14.70
N ARG A 69 11.51 24.88 14.88
CA ARG A 69 12.01 25.38 16.17
C ARG A 69 10.96 25.26 17.29
N MET A 70 9.71 25.63 17.01
CA MET A 70 8.60 25.51 17.98
C MET A 70 8.36 24.06 18.38
N ARG A 71 8.36 23.13 17.41
CA ARG A 71 8.21 21.70 17.68
C ARG A 71 9.40 21.12 18.43
N THR A 72 10.62 21.52 18.11
CA THR A 72 11.82 21.14 18.87
C THR A 72 11.67 21.55 20.33
N ASN A 73 11.30 22.82 20.58
CA ASN A 73 11.12 23.33 21.95
C ASN A 73 10.01 22.57 22.68
N PHE A 74 8.89 22.30 22.02
CA PHE A 74 7.78 21.54 22.60
C PHE A 74 8.18 20.10 22.93
N LEU A 75 8.77 19.36 21.99
CA LEU A 75 9.18 17.97 22.20
C LEU A 75 10.29 17.82 23.25
N ASN A 76 11.15 18.85 23.41
CA ASN A 76 12.17 18.88 24.46
C ASN A 76 11.61 19.08 25.87
N LEU A 77 10.33 19.44 26.01
CA LEU A 77 9.67 19.44 27.32
C LEU A 77 9.52 18.01 27.87
N CYS A 78 9.43 16.99 27.01
CA CYS A 78 9.42 15.61 27.46
C CYS A 78 10.84 15.14 27.80
N PRO A 79 11.14 14.86 29.08
CA PRO A 79 12.47 14.38 29.46
C PRO A 79 12.68 12.95 28.97
N LEU A 80 13.87 12.68 28.40
CA LEU A 80 14.28 11.32 28.00
C LEU A 80 15.09 10.61 29.11
N GLY A 81 15.06 11.13 30.34
CA GLY A 81 15.83 10.63 31.49
C GLY A 81 15.79 11.62 32.66
N ALA A 82 16.31 11.22 33.83
CA ALA A 82 16.42 12.11 34.98
C ALA A 82 17.28 13.34 34.64
N ASN A 83 16.79 14.54 34.96
CA ASN A 83 17.47 15.82 34.69
C ASN A 83 17.90 16.02 33.21
N ASN A 84 17.13 15.54 32.24
CA ASN A 84 17.52 15.56 30.80
C ASN A 84 18.87 14.89 30.50
N THR A 85 19.41 14.10 31.43
CA THR A 85 20.64 13.35 31.22
C THR A 85 20.29 12.06 30.49
N ILE A 86 20.53 12.07 29.19
CA ILE A 86 20.25 10.96 28.29
C ILE A 86 21.29 9.86 28.56
N LYS A 87 20.84 8.67 28.99
CA LYS A 87 21.75 7.52 29.10
C LYS A 87 22.26 7.15 27.71
N SER A 88 23.45 6.56 27.62
CA SER A 88 24.07 6.17 26.33
C SER A 88 23.14 5.37 25.41
N ASP A 89 22.21 4.63 26.02
CA ASP A 89 21.32 3.70 25.35
C ASP A 89 20.08 4.38 24.73
N ASP A 90 19.85 5.67 25.05
CA ASP A 90 18.69 6.46 24.64
C ASP A 90 18.98 7.43 23.48
N LYS A 91 20.19 7.41 22.90
CA LYS A 91 20.55 8.25 21.73
C LYS A 91 19.66 7.99 20.52
N ASP A 92 19.23 6.74 20.32
CA ASP A 92 18.30 6.36 19.26
C ASP A 92 16.91 7.00 19.48
N LEU A 93 16.47 7.09 20.74
CA LEU A 93 15.19 7.69 21.11
C LEU A 93 15.24 9.21 20.91
N GLU A 94 16.34 9.84 21.30
CA GLU A 94 16.59 11.25 21.06
C GLU A 94 16.62 11.57 19.56
N ALA A 95 17.39 10.81 18.78
CA ALA A 95 17.48 11.01 17.34
C ALA A 95 16.11 10.86 16.68
N TRP A 96 15.33 9.85 17.10
CA TRP A 96 13.97 9.66 16.61
C TRP A 96 13.05 10.82 17.00
N ARG A 97 13.01 11.23 18.28
CA ARG A 97 12.24 12.41 18.74
C ARG A 97 12.61 13.66 17.93
N ASN A 98 13.90 13.90 17.72
CA ASN A 98 14.40 15.04 16.96
C ASN A 98 14.00 14.97 15.48
N SER A 99 13.82 13.76 14.92
CA SER A 99 13.31 13.59 13.55
C SER A 99 11.82 13.94 13.43
N LEU A 100 11.03 13.77 14.51
CA LEU A 100 9.60 14.03 14.51
C LEU A 100 9.28 15.47 14.14
N VAL A 101 10.12 16.46 14.46
CA VAL A 101 9.85 17.88 14.14
C VAL A 101 9.55 18.13 12.65
N ASN A 102 10.06 17.25 11.77
CA ASN A 102 9.95 17.34 10.32
C ASN A 102 8.66 16.74 9.73
N LEU A 103 7.75 16.21 10.55
CA LEU A 103 6.50 15.62 10.05
C LEU A 103 5.60 16.70 9.42
N THR A 104 5.21 16.50 8.17
CA THR A 104 4.29 17.41 7.46
C THR A 104 2.83 16.96 7.56
N GLY A 105 2.60 15.81 8.18
CA GLY A 105 1.28 15.21 8.37
C GLY A 105 1.37 13.89 9.14
N THR A 106 0.32 13.09 9.04
CA THR A 106 0.23 11.77 9.67
C THR A 106 0.75 10.66 8.74
N CYS A 107 1.05 9.49 9.30
CA CYS A 107 1.16 8.25 8.54
C CYS A 107 -0.12 7.44 8.73
N TYR A 108 -1.04 7.51 7.76
CA TYR A 108 -2.30 6.75 7.80
C TYR A 108 -2.28 5.67 6.71
N ILE A 109 -2.35 4.40 7.12
CA ILE A 109 -2.17 3.24 6.24
C ILE A 109 -3.19 3.21 5.09
N PRO A 110 -4.48 3.51 5.29
CA PRO A 110 -5.43 3.60 4.18
C PRO A 110 -5.06 4.66 3.13
N ASP A 111 -4.35 5.74 3.48
CA ASP A 111 -3.90 6.72 2.50
C ASP A 111 -2.72 6.19 1.68
N LEU A 112 -1.82 5.40 2.28
CA LEU A 112 -0.80 4.66 1.54
C LEU A 112 -1.44 3.71 0.50
N ASN A 113 -2.54 3.06 0.86
CA ASN A 113 -3.30 2.15 -0.03
C ASN A 113 -4.18 2.86 -1.07
N LYS A 114 -4.28 4.20 -1.02
CA LYS A 114 -4.90 4.99 -2.09
C LYS A 114 -3.87 5.52 -3.08
N LYS A 115 -2.60 5.60 -2.69
CA LYS A 115 -1.53 6.08 -3.55
C LYS A 115 -1.14 4.99 -4.55
N TYR A 116 -1.19 5.30 -5.83
CA TYR A 116 -0.82 4.38 -6.90
C TYR A 116 0.19 4.99 -7.86
N GLN A 117 0.96 4.13 -8.52
CA GLN A 117 1.84 4.47 -9.62
C GLN A 117 1.17 4.13 -10.94
N ARG A 118 1.44 4.93 -11.96
CA ARG A 118 1.00 4.70 -13.34
C ARG A 118 2.23 4.60 -14.25
N THR A 119 2.22 3.64 -15.17
CA THR A 119 3.24 3.50 -16.21
C THR A 119 2.60 3.18 -17.56
N VAL A 120 3.33 3.40 -18.66
CA VAL A 120 2.94 2.90 -19.99
C VAL A 120 3.40 1.44 -20.07
N LEU A 121 2.46 0.51 -20.27
CA LEU A 121 2.78 -0.90 -20.48
C LEU A 121 3.22 -1.15 -21.92
N TRP A 122 2.51 -0.56 -22.87
CA TRP A 122 2.80 -0.68 -24.29
C TRP A 122 2.13 0.46 -25.08
N ILE A 123 2.55 0.64 -26.33
CA ILE A 123 2.00 1.64 -27.25
C ILE A 123 1.44 0.90 -28.46
N GLU A 124 0.17 1.12 -28.76
CA GLU A 124 -0.47 0.69 -29.98
C GLU A 124 -0.30 1.78 -31.04
N THR A 125 0.05 1.39 -32.26
CA THR A 125 0.10 2.33 -33.39
C THR A 125 -1.00 1.93 -34.36
N ILE A 126 -2.00 2.78 -34.53
CA ILE A 126 -3.10 2.56 -35.47
C ILE A 126 -2.98 3.53 -36.65
N GLN A 127 -3.33 3.06 -37.84
CA GLN A 127 -3.50 3.94 -38.99
C GLN A 127 -4.99 4.26 -39.17
N LYS A 128 -5.31 5.55 -39.19
CA LYS A 128 -6.63 6.08 -39.52
C LYS A 128 -6.58 6.62 -40.94
N CYS A 129 -7.26 5.94 -41.86
CA CYS A 129 -7.37 6.36 -43.24
C CYS A 129 -8.77 6.90 -43.51
N SER A 130 -8.84 8.09 -44.10
CA SER A 130 -10.10 8.71 -44.55
C SER A 130 -10.14 8.73 -46.07
N HIS A 131 -11.32 8.48 -46.64
CA HIS A 131 -11.48 8.49 -48.10
C HIS A 131 -11.19 9.90 -48.64
N GLY A 132 -10.16 10.04 -49.47
CA GLY A 132 -9.76 11.32 -50.08
C GLY A 132 -8.75 12.17 -49.28
N GLU A 133 -8.47 11.84 -48.02
CA GLU A 133 -7.61 12.66 -47.14
C GLU A 133 -6.31 11.95 -46.69
N GLY A 134 -6.03 10.76 -47.23
CA GLY A 134 -4.85 9.98 -46.89
C GLY A 134 -4.96 9.27 -45.53
N CYS A 135 -3.83 8.74 -45.04
CA CYS A 135 -3.76 8.00 -43.79
C CYS A 135 -2.92 8.76 -42.76
N THR A 136 -3.42 8.85 -41.53
CA THR A 136 -2.68 9.38 -40.38
C THR A 136 -2.35 8.24 -39.43
N THR A 137 -1.22 8.36 -38.73
CA THR A 137 -0.78 7.39 -37.73
C THR A 137 -1.03 7.96 -36.35
N GLU A 138 -1.75 7.22 -35.50
CA GLU A 138 -2.02 7.58 -34.11
C GLU A 138 -1.40 6.56 -33.16
N SER A 139 -0.77 7.05 -32.09
CA SER A 139 -0.19 6.22 -31.04
C SER A 139 -1.09 6.24 -29.80
N ILE A 140 -1.70 5.10 -29.48
CA ILE A 140 -2.51 4.91 -28.28
C ILE A 140 -1.62 4.30 -27.18
N LYS A 141 -1.56 4.96 -26.02
CA LYS A 141 -0.80 4.47 -24.86
C LYS A 141 -1.70 3.61 -23.99
N HIS A 142 -1.26 2.40 -23.71
CA HIS A 142 -1.93 1.50 -22.78
C HIS A 142 -1.24 1.57 -21.43
N TYR A 143 -1.98 1.97 -20.40
CA TYR A 143 -1.44 2.23 -19.08
C TYR A 143 -1.60 1.03 -18.14
N GLY A 144 -0.70 0.94 -17.18
CA GLY A 144 -0.76 0.01 -16.07
C GLY A 144 -0.66 0.73 -14.73
N TYR A 145 -1.27 0.13 -13.72
CA TYR A 145 -1.43 0.67 -12.38
C TYR A 145 -1.01 -0.34 -11.30
N ARG A 146 -0.49 0.16 -10.20
CA ARG A 146 -0.26 -0.61 -8.95
C ARG A 146 -0.28 0.33 -7.76
N ILE A 147 -0.55 -0.17 -6.56
CA ILE A 147 -0.31 0.61 -5.34
C ILE A 147 1.17 0.98 -5.25
N ASP A 148 1.44 2.20 -4.80
CA ASP A 148 2.81 2.70 -4.69
C ASP A 148 3.57 1.92 -3.61
N PRO A 149 4.64 1.17 -3.96
CA PRO A 149 5.43 0.41 -3.00
C PRO A 149 6.41 1.28 -2.21
N THR A 150 6.36 2.60 -2.37
CA THR A 150 7.23 3.54 -1.65
C THR A 150 6.49 4.24 -0.52
N LEU A 151 7.09 4.22 0.67
CA LEU A 151 6.58 5.02 1.80
C LEU A 151 6.77 6.51 1.54
N ASP A 152 5.77 7.30 1.93
CA ASP A 152 5.94 8.74 2.07
C ASP A 152 6.92 9.10 3.19
N ASN A 153 7.32 10.37 3.25
CA ASN A 153 8.33 10.83 4.20
C ASN A 153 7.87 10.72 5.67
N ASN A 154 6.59 10.95 5.95
CA ASN A 154 6.06 10.89 7.32
C ASN A 154 6.09 9.44 7.82
N CYS A 155 5.62 8.49 7.00
CA CYS A 155 5.67 7.08 7.32
C CYS A 155 7.11 6.56 7.45
N LYS A 156 8.06 7.04 6.65
CA LYS A 156 9.48 6.71 6.81
C LYS A 156 10.02 7.16 8.16
N ILE A 157 9.77 8.41 8.55
CA ILE A 157 10.18 8.95 9.85
C ILE A 157 9.54 8.14 10.99
N LEU A 158 8.23 7.94 10.92
CA LEU A 158 7.49 7.25 11.98
C LEU A 158 7.89 5.78 12.10
N SER A 159 8.24 5.08 11.02
CA SER A 159 8.70 3.67 11.07
C SER A 159 10.21 3.48 11.25
N SER A 160 11.00 4.55 11.35
CA SER A 160 12.47 4.47 11.34
C SER A 160 13.11 3.95 12.64
N SER A 161 12.35 3.80 13.73
CA SER A 161 12.90 3.56 15.07
C SER A 161 12.26 2.36 15.75
N LYS A 162 13.05 1.65 16.56
CA LYS A 162 12.61 0.54 17.42
C LYS A 162 11.56 0.96 18.47
N TYR A 163 11.55 2.24 18.85
CA TYR A 163 10.59 2.83 19.79
C TYR A 163 9.22 3.12 19.17
N SER A 164 9.09 2.91 17.86
CA SER A 164 7.84 3.07 17.12
C SER A 164 7.16 1.72 16.92
N ASP A 165 5.83 1.70 17.04
CA ASP A 165 4.96 0.55 16.77
C ASP A 165 4.53 0.46 15.29
N TYR A 166 5.04 1.36 14.44
CA TYR A 166 4.92 1.24 13.00
C TYR A 166 5.83 0.13 12.49
N ASN A 167 5.21 -0.97 12.04
CA ASN A 167 5.84 -2.08 11.34
C ASN A 167 5.17 -2.23 9.98
N LEU A 168 5.43 -1.24 9.12
CA LEU A 168 4.80 -1.10 7.81
C LEU A 168 5.42 -2.06 6.80
N LYS A 169 4.59 -2.91 6.20
CA LYS A 169 5.01 -3.88 5.19
C LYS A 169 4.18 -3.78 3.93
N TYR A 170 4.86 -3.79 2.78
CA TYR A 170 4.24 -3.93 1.47
C TYR A 170 4.07 -5.42 1.13
N ILE A 171 2.85 -5.87 0.88
CA ILE A 171 2.50 -7.29 0.66
C ILE A 171 2.01 -7.63 -0.74
N CYS A 172 1.80 -6.63 -1.59
CA CYS A 172 1.31 -6.85 -2.95
C CYS A 172 2.42 -7.23 -3.93
N PRO A 173 2.07 -7.81 -5.09
CA PRO A 173 2.98 -7.92 -6.22
C PRO A 173 3.49 -6.56 -6.68
N THR A 174 4.70 -6.55 -7.27
CA THR A 174 5.30 -5.36 -7.88
C THR A 174 4.92 -5.19 -9.35
N LYS A 175 4.18 -6.13 -9.96
CA LYS A 175 3.69 -5.97 -11.34
C LYS A 175 2.70 -4.82 -11.44
N PHE A 176 2.57 -4.25 -12.64
CA PHE A 176 1.52 -3.30 -12.99
C PHE A 176 0.35 -4.06 -13.62
N TYR A 177 -0.86 -3.78 -13.16
CA TYR A 177 -2.09 -4.31 -13.73
C TYR A 177 -2.55 -3.40 -14.87
N PRO A 178 -3.01 -3.94 -16.01
CA PRO A 178 -3.64 -3.14 -17.06
C PRO A 178 -4.76 -2.26 -16.51
N GLU A 179 -4.98 -1.08 -17.11
CA GLU A 179 -6.01 -0.13 -16.67
C GLU A 179 -7.40 -0.75 -16.55
N GLU A 180 -7.78 -1.59 -17.50
CA GLU A 180 -9.06 -2.31 -17.49
C GLU A 180 -9.19 -3.21 -16.26
N ASP A 181 -8.22 -4.09 -16.02
CA ASP A 181 -8.20 -4.98 -14.87
C ASP A 181 -8.17 -4.20 -13.54
N TRP A 182 -7.37 -3.13 -13.48
CA TRP A 182 -7.27 -2.26 -12.31
C TRP A 182 -8.61 -1.60 -11.97
N ASN A 183 -9.33 -1.11 -12.97
CA ASN A 183 -10.63 -0.45 -12.80
C ASN A 183 -11.73 -1.45 -12.45
N ASN A 184 -11.72 -2.64 -13.06
CA ASN A 184 -12.63 -3.73 -12.74
C ASN A 184 -12.37 -4.33 -11.35
N GLY A 185 -11.13 -4.25 -10.86
CA GLY A 185 -10.70 -4.77 -9.56
C GLY A 185 -10.28 -6.23 -9.58
N TYR A 186 -10.17 -6.86 -10.74
CA TYR A 186 -9.72 -8.24 -10.89
C TYR A 186 -9.04 -8.45 -12.25
N GLU A 187 -8.10 -9.40 -12.31
CA GLU A 187 -7.57 -9.92 -13.56
C GLU A 187 -8.47 -11.04 -14.09
N LYS A 188 -8.66 -11.08 -15.41
CA LYS A 188 -9.40 -12.14 -16.10
C LYS A 188 -8.49 -13.34 -16.35
N LYS A 189 -8.76 -14.47 -15.70
CA LYS A 189 -8.03 -15.73 -15.93
C LYS A 189 -8.91 -16.78 -16.59
N GLU A 190 -8.49 -17.26 -17.76
CA GLU A 190 -9.20 -18.35 -18.42
C GLU A 190 -9.04 -19.66 -17.64
N VAL A 191 -10.15 -20.38 -17.47
CA VAL A 191 -10.21 -21.68 -16.80
C VAL A 191 -11.01 -22.65 -17.65
N ASN A 192 -10.86 -23.96 -17.38
CA ASN A 192 -11.72 -24.95 -18.00
C ASN A 192 -13.13 -24.93 -17.38
N GLN A 193 -14.10 -25.54 -18.07
CA GLN A 193 -15.50 -25.54 -17.63
C GLN A 193 -15.71 -26.24 -16.28
N SER A 194 -14.93 -27.28 -15.96
CA SER A 194 -15.04 -27.99 -14.69
C SER A 194 -14.64 -27.10 -13.52
N GLU A 195 -13.49 -26.42 -13.64
CA GLU A 195 -13.02 -25.43 -12.67
C GLU A 195 -14.05 -24.28 -12.56
N PHE A 196 -14.52 -23.75 -13.68
CA PHE A 196 -15.55 -22.71 -13.69
C PHE A 196 -16.80 -23.10 -12.89
N ASN A 197 -17.32 -24.31 -13.11
CA ASN A 197 -18.51 -24.81 -12.44
C ASN A 197 -18.31 -24.96 -10.92
N SER A 198 -17.07 -25.21 -10.47
CA SER A 198 -16.72 -25.31 -9.05
C SER A 198 -16.54 -23.95 -8.34
N LEU A 199 -16.36 -22.86 -9.10
CA LEU A 199 -16.21 -21.50 -8.54
C LEU A 199 -17.55 -20.94 -8.08
N LYS A 200 -17.50 -20.01 -7.12
CA LYS A 200 -18.65 -19.22 -6.73
C LYS A 200 -19.09 -18.30 -7.86
N GLU A 201 -20.37 -17.94 -7.89
CA GLU A 201 -20.94 -17.12 -8.95
C GLU A 201 -20.30 -15.72 -9.01
N GLU A 202 -20.01 -15.13 -7.85
CA GLU A 202 -19.35 -13.83 -7.75
C GLU A 202 -17.91 -13.82 -8.30
N ASP A 203 -17.23 -14.97 -8.28
CA ASP A 203 -15.81 -15.13 -8.63
C ASP A 203 -15.61 -15.60 -10.08
N ARG A 204 -16.69 -15.76 -10.85
CA ARG A 204 -16.64 -16.29 -12.21
C ARG A 204 -17.48 -15.48 -13.18
N PHE A 205 -17.16 -15.56 -14.46
CA PHE A 205 -17.97 -15.02 -15.54
C PHE A 205 -17.64 -15.68 -16.87
N THR A 206 -18.61 -15.70 -17.78
CA THR A 206 -18.39 -16.10 -19.18
C THR A 206 -18.18 -14.87 -20.05
N ALA A 207 -17.32 -14.98 -21.04
CA ALA A 207 -17.15 -13.95 -22.06
C ALA A 207 -16.69 -14.58 -23.38
N ASP A 208 -16.74 -13.81 -24.45
CA ASP A 208 -16.18 -14.23 -25.73
C ASP A 208 -14.68 -14.53 -25.60
N LYS A 209 -14.28 -15.73 -26.03
CA LYS A 209 -12.90 -16.13 -26.24
C LYS A 209 -12.56 -15.99 -27.71
N LEU A 210 -11.64 -15.11 -28.03
CA LEU A 210 -11.14 -14.93 -29.39
C LEU A 210 -9.92 -15.82 -29.61
N THR A 211 -10.02 -16.74 -30.57
CA THR A 211 -8.89 -17.57 -31.01
C THR A 211 -8.50 -17.13 -32.42
N GLU A 212 -7.23 -16.75 -32.63
CA GLU A 212 -6.74 -16.41 -33.97
C GLU A 212 -6.81 -17.64 -34.87
N VAL A 213 -7.38 -17.47 -36.07
CA VAL A 213 -7.60 -18.54 -37.05
C VAL A 213 -7.18 -18.07 -38.45
N SER A 214 -7.01 -19.02 -39.36
CA SER A 214 -6.72 -18.70 -40.76
C SER A 214 -7.93 -18.05 -41.45
N TYR A 215 -7.69 -17.34 -42.55
CA TYR A 215 -8.77 -16.77 -43.36
C TYR A 215 -9.75 -17.83 -43.90
N SER A 216 -9.23 -19.01 -44.28
CA SER A 216 -10.07 -20.10 -44.79
C SER A 216 -11.01 -20.65 -43.71
N GLU A 217 -10.51 -20.83 -42.48
CA GLU A 217 -11.35 -21.20 -41.32
C GLU A 217 -12.40 -20.12 -41.03
N TYR A 218 -11.98 -18.85 -40.96
CA TYR A 218 -12.87 -17.70 -40.73
C TYR A 218 -14.05 -17.64 -41.72
N LYS A 219 -13.79 -17.89 -43.00
CA LYS A 219 -14.82 -17.86 -44.05
C LYS A 219 -15.90 -18.93 -43.83
N ASN A 220 -15.52 -20.06 -43.25
CA ASN A 220 -16.41 -21.20 -42.97
C ASN A 220 -17.16 -21.08 -41.63
N LEU A 221 -16.77 -20.14 -40.76
CA LEU A 221 -17.46 -19.90 -39.49
C LEU A 221 -18.79 -19.13 -39.68
N PRO A 222 -19.82 -19.43 -38.86
CA PRO A 222 -21.03 -18.62 -38.78
C PRO A 222 -20.73 -17.15 -38.45
N ASN A 223 -21.57 -16.21 -38.93
CA ASN A 223 -21.38 -14.77 -38.69
C ASN A 223 -21.27 -14.40 -37.20
N ASN A 224 -22.04 -15.04 -36.34
CA ASN A 224 -22.02 -14.82 -34.89
C ASN A 224 -20.86 -15.54 -34.17
N LYS A 225 -20.02 -16.27 -34.89
CA LYS A 225 -18.88 -17.04 -34.36
C LYS A 225 -17.54 -16.58 -34.91
N ARG A 226 -17.51 -15.43 -35.57
CA ARG A 226 -16.31 -14.90 -36.21
C ARG A 226 -16.15 -13.41 -35.98
N LYS A 227 -14.91 -12.96 -35.79
CA LYS A 227 -14.55 -11.54 -35.64
C LYS A 227 -13.33 -11.24 -36.50
N ILE A 228 -13.29 -10.05 -37.06
CA ILE A 228 -12.13 -9.52 -37.77
C ILE A 228 -11.58 -8.33 -36.98
N SER A 229 -10.26 -8.23 -36.88
CA SER A 229 -9.59 -7.06 -36.33
C SER A 229 -8.56 -6.57 -37.33
N THR A 230 -8.62 -5.29 -37.64
CA THR A 230 -7.68 -4.65 -38.56
C THR A 230 -6.88 -3.63 -37.76
N SER A 231 -5.56 -3.80 -37.72
CA SER A 231 -4.63 -2.85 -37.12
C SER A 231 -3.54 -2.50 -38.14
N GLY A 232 -3.61 -1.29 -38.69
CA GLY A 232 -2.80 -0.89 -39.84
C GLY A 232 -3.05 -1.80 -41.06
N PHE A 233 -1.97 -2.33 -41.64
CA PHE A 233 -2.03 -3.28 -42.77
C PHE A 233 -2.27 -4.74 -42.36
N LYS A 234 -2.26 -5.05 -41.05
CA LYS A 234 -2.46 -6.42 -40.56
C LYS A 234 -3.95 -6.65 -40.30
N THR A 235 -4.51 -7.61 -41.03
CA THR A 235 -5.85 -8.13 -40.75
C THR A 235 -5.72 -9.48 -40.05
N THR A 236 -6.28 -9.58 -38.85
CA THR A 236 -6.34 -10.83 -38.09
C THR A 236 -7.78 -11.33 -38.02
N TYR A 237 -7.95 -12.64 -38.20
CA TYR A 237 -9.23 -13.31 -38.17
C TYR A 237 -9.36 -14.14 -36.90
N TYR A 238 -10.52 -14.10 -36.26
CA TYR A 238 -10.76 -14.79 -35.01
C TYR A 238 -12.02 -15.65 -35.08
N ARG A 239 -11.94 -16.81 -34.44
CA ARG A 239 -13.10 -17.59 -34.01
C ARG A 239 -13.54 -17.13 -32.63
N ILE A 240 -14.86 -17.01 -32.44
CA ILE A 240 -15.48 -16.64 -31.17
C ILE A 240 -16.05 -17.89 -30.50
N ASP A 241 -15.39 -18.32 -29.43
CA ASP A 241 -15.83 -19.42 -28.58
C ASP A 241 -16.37 -18.88 -27.25
N LEU A 242 -17.18 -19.68 -26.54
CA LEU A 242 -17.58 -19.33 -25.18
C LEU A 242 -16.41 -19.61 -24.23
N GLY A 243 -15.85 -18.55 -23.65
CA GLY A 243 -14.78 -18.64 -22.65
C GLY A 243 -15.33 -18.65 -21.24
N TYR A 244 -14.70 -19.46 -20.39
CA TYR A 244 -14.98 -19.53 -18.95
C TYR A 244 -13.84 -18.86 -18.19
N TYR A 245 -14.17 -17.88 -17.34
CA TYR A 245 -13.17 -17.06 -16.67
C TYR A 245 -13.38 -17.02 -15.16
N LYS A 246 -12.26 -17.09 -14.45
CA LYS A 246 -12.13 -16.80 -13.04
C LYS A 246 -11.69 -15.34 -12.86
N LYS A 247 -12.28 -14.66 -11.87
CA LYS A 247 -11.82 -13.36 -11.40
C LYS A 247 -10.68 -13.56 -10.40
N GLU A 248 -9.48 -13.08 -10.73
CA GLU A 248 -8.39 -12.99 -9.77
C GLU A 248 -8.39 -11.58 -9.17
N TRP A 249 -9.07 -11.42 -8.03
CA TRP A 249 -9.25 -10.13 -7.37
C TRP A 249 -7.91 -9.46 -7.05
N ILE A 250 -7.79 -8.19 -7.44
CA ILE A 250 -6.61 -7.38 -7.19
C ILE A 250 -6.69 -6.86 -5.76
N ASN A 251 -5.79 -7.31 -4.90
CA ASN A 251 -5.64 -6.72 -3.57
C ASN A 251 -5.08 -5.30 -3.70
N LYS A 252 -5.86 -4.30 -3.27
CA LYS A 252 -5.44 -2.88 -3.20
C LYS A 252 -5.00 -2.45 -1.79
N ASN A 253 -5.11 -3.33 -0.81
CA ASN A 253 -4.58 -3.11 0.54
C ASN A 253 -3.16 -3.68 0.64
N CYS A 254 -2.22 -2.95 0.08
CA CYS A 254 -0.84 -3.41 -0.08
C CYS A 254 0.08 -3.04 1.08
N TRP A 255 -0.17 -1.93 1.76
CA TRP A 255 0.46 -1.54 3.01
C TRP A 255 -0.36 -2.05 4.18
N ILE A 256 0.31 -2.77 5.08
CA ILE A 256 -0.25 -3.24 6.35
C ILE A 256 0.71 -2.89 7.49
N ASN A 257 0.18 -2.77 8.70
CA ASN A 257 0.99 -2.77 9.92
C ASN A 257 1.01 -4.19 10.49
N GLN A 258 2.16 -4.86 10.47
CA GLN A 258 2.26 -6.15 11.14
C GLN A 258 2.32 -5.88 12.65
N GLY A 259 1.47 -6.53 13.45
CA GLY A 259 1.59 -6.44 14.91
C GLY A 259 3.02 -6.82 15.34
N LYS A 260 3.61 -6.09 16.29
CA LYS A 260 4.84 -6.55 16.94
C LYS A 260 4.51 -7.87 17.64
N GLN A 261 5.19 -8.95 17.26
CA GLN A 261 5.17 -10.22 17.99
C GLN A 261 5.95 -10.09 19.30
#